data_AF-A0A9X3WYL8-F1
#
_entry.id   AF-A0A9X3WYL8-F1
#
_cell.length_a   1.000
_cell.length_b   1.000
_cell.length_c   1.000
_cell.angle_alpha   90.00
_cell.angle_beta   90.00
_cell.angle_gamma   90.00
#
_symmetry.space_group_name_H-M   'P 1'
#
loop_
_entity.id
_entity.type
_entity.pdbx_description
1 polymer ?
#
loop_
_entity_poly.entity_id
_entity_poly.type
_entity_poly.pdbx_seq_one_letter_code
_entity_poly.pdbx_strand_id
1 'polypeptide(L)'
;MDAALGITSPKWLAIADTLVMVFSGRDASLTAFDAYTNIDLWTRTTELATPEVVGEGTVRLSLPPSDTDRIDMGVVPSFQYSERQARLRIGFGRQRHGIRHYAVSDCLIVGIDDDGLATLELSHLRVE
;
A
#
# COMPACT_ATOMS: atom_id res chain seq x y z
N MET A 1 1.96 -32.42 1.42
CA MET A 1 3.32 -33.02 1.43
C MET A 1 4.35 -31.91 1.18
N ASP A 2 4.01 -30.65 1.47
CA ASP A 2 4.44 -29.55 0.62
C ASP A 2 5.44 -28.64 1.33
N ALA A 3 5.19 -28.31 2.60
CA ALA A 3 6.14 -27.55 3.42
C ALA A 3 7.42 -28.35 3.76
N ALA A 4 7.36 -29.69 3.76
CA ALA A 4 8.56 -30.55 3.91
C ALA A 4 9.40 -30.65 2.61
N LEU A 5 8.86 -30.18 1.48
CA LEU A 5 9.51 -30.06 0.17
C LEU A 5 9.92 -28.60 -0.16
N GLY A 6 9.79 -27.67 0.78
CA GLY A 6 10.13 -26.25 0.56
C GLY A 6 9.05 -25.43 -0.15
N ILE A 7 7.77 -25.85 -0.13
CA ILE A 7 6.70 -25.07 -0.72
C ILE A 7 6.49 -23.77 0.06
N THR A 8 6.98 -22.69 -0.55
CA THR A 8 6.75 -21.30 -0.16
C THR A 8 5.27 -20.98 -0.33
N SER A 9 4.63 -20.43 0.70
CA SER A 9 3.27 -19.89 0.64
C SER A 9 3.08 -19.07 -0.64
N PRO A 10 1.90 -19.10 -1.29
CA PRO A 10 1.67 -18.28 -2.46
C PRO A 10 1.92 -16.81 -2.09
N LYS A 11 2.69 -16.14 -2.95
CA LYS A 11 2.99 -14.71 -2.88
C LYS A 11 2.39 -14.08 -4.12
N TRP A 12 1.71 -12.97 -3.94
CA TRP A 12 1.22 -12.13 -5.03
C TRP A 12 1.82 -10.73 -4.90
N LEU A 13 2.17 -10.17 -6.05
CA LEU A 13 2.77 -8.86 -6.20
C LEU A 13 1.76 -7.96 -6.89
N ALA A 14 1.20 -6.98 -6.18
CA ALA A 14 0.44 -5.91 -6.82
C ALA A 14 1.40 -4.77 -7.16
N ILE A 15 1.47 -4.42 -8.44
CA ILE A 15 2.43 -3.48 -9.00
C ILE A 15 1.69 -2.25 -9.49
N ALA A 16 2.10 -1.07 -9.02
CA ALA A 16 1.62 0.23 -9.44
C ALA A 16 2.83 1.08 -9.84
N ASP A 17 3.22 0.99 -11.12
CA ASP A 17 4.43 1.62 -11.67
C ASP A 17 5.68 1.30 -10.82
N THR A 18 6.10 2.23 -9.97
CA THR A 18 7.29 2.16 -9.12
C THR A 18 7.04 1.61 -7.71
N LEU A 19 5.79 1.29 -7.37
CA LEU A 19 5.37 0.67 -6.12
C LEU A 19 5.07 -0.82 -6.32
N VAL A 20 5.59 -1.66 -5.44
CA VAL A 20 5.29 -3.09 -5.36
C VAL A 20 4.74 -3.41 -3.98
N MET A 21 3.56 -4.02 -3.91
CA MET A 21 2.96 -4.53 -2.68
C MET A 21 2.97 -6.06 -2.69
N VAL A 22 3.40 -6.66 -1.58
CA VAL A 22 3.54 -8.10 -1.41
C VAL A 22 2.43 -8.64 -0.53
N PHE A 23 1.64 -9.53 -1.10
CA PHE A 23 0.56 -10.24 -0.42
C PHE A 23 0.94 -11.70 -0.25
N SER A 24 0.74 -12.24 0.95
CA SER A 24 1.11 -13.62 1.26
C SER A 24 0.09 -14.32 2.14
N GLY A 25 0.18 -15.65 2.16
CA GLY A 25 -0.64 -16.49 3.01
C GLY A 25 -2.00 -16.83 2.40
N ARG A 26 -2.78 -17.64 3.12
CA ARG A 26 -4.04 -18.19 2.62
C ARG A 26 -5.08 -17.11 2.29
N ASP A 27 -5.07 -16.03 3.05
CA ASP A 27 -6.03 -14.92 2.91
C ASP A 27 -5.49 -13.79 2.02
N ALA A 28 -4.36 -14.01 1.33
CA ALA A 28 -3.68 -13.02 0.48
C ALA A 28 -3.57 -11.64 1.17
N SER A 29 -3.02 -11.61 2.38
CA SER A 29 -2.92 -10.39 3.19
C SER A 29 -1.66 -9.61 2.86
N LEU A 30 -1.73 -8.28 2.89
CA LEU A 30 -0.57 -7.42 2.68
C LEU A 30 0.48 -7.67 3.78
N THR A 31 1.72 -7.87 3.36
CA THR A 31 2.84 -8.22 4.26
C THR A 31 4.03 -7.28 4.14
N ALA A 32 4.26 -6.71 2.96
CA ALA A 32 5.28 -5.72 2.72
C ALA A 32 4.89 -4.88 1.51
N PHE A 33 5.54 -3.74 1.34
CA PHE A 33 5.58 -3.03 0.08
C PHE A 33 6.94 -2.36 -0.05
N ASP A 34 7.32 -2.06 -1.28
CA ASP A 34 8.54 -1.33 -1.63
C ASP A 34 8.19 -0.29 -2.70
N ALA A 35 8.74 0.90 -2.56
CA ALA A 35 8.51 2.01 -3.48
C ALA A 35 9.86 2.57 -3.90
N TYR A 36 10.22 2.35 -5.17
CA TYR A 36 11.45 2.88 -5.74
C TYR A 36 11.12 3.91 -6.81
N THR A 37 11.19 5.19 -6.47
CA THR A 37 10.88 6.26 -7.42
C THR A 37 11.91 7.39 -7.34
N ASN A 38 12.14 8.06 -8.47
CA ASN A 38 13.09 9.16 -8.56
C ASN A 38 12.65 10.33 -7.68
N ILE A 39 13.61 11.08 -7.13
CA ILE A 39 13.37 12.20 -6.22
C ILE A 39 12.36 13.23 -6.77
N ASP A 40 12.29 13.39 -8.09
CA ASP A 40 11.41 14.34 -8.78
C ASP A 40 9.92 13.98 -8.70
N LEU A 41 9.59 12.70 -8.42
CA LEU A 41 8.21 12.25 -8.23
C LEU A 41 7.74 12.38 -6.77
N TRP A 42 8.65 12.71 -5.85
CA TRP A 42 8.31 13.02 -4.46
C TRP A 42 7.95 14.50 -4.31
N THR A 43 6.69 14.77 -4.02
CA THR A 43 6.28 16.11 -3.62
C THR A 43 6.61 16.31 -2.15
N ARG A 44 7.60 17.15 -1.86
CA ARG A 44 7.91 17.56 -0.49
C ARG A 44 6.88 18.60 -0.02
N THR A 45 6.32 18.34 1.16
CA THR A 45 5.30 19.19 1.79
C THR A 45 5.71 19.50 3.22
N THR A 46 5.30 20.65 3.74
CA THR A 46 5.57 20.97 5.16
C THR A 46 4.70 20.12 6.08
N GLU A 47 3.43 19.92 5.71
CA GLU A 47 2.45 19.19 6.52
C GLU A 47 1.53 18.36 5.61
N LEU A 48 1.15 17.19 6.11
CA LEU A 48 0.10 16.34 5.58
C LEU A 48 -1.05 16.28 6.58
N ALA A 49 -2.27 16.44 6.08
CA ALA A 49 -3.47 16.25 6.89
C ALA A 49 -3.49 14.83 7.47
N THR A 50 -3.75 14.71 8.77
CA THR A 50 -3.96 13.40 9.41
C THR A 50 -5.34 12.88 9.03
N PRO A 51 -5.44 11.69 8.41
CA PRO A 51 -6.72 11.11 8.05
C PRO A 51 -7.49 10.73 9.33
N GLU A 52 -8.80 10.93 9.30
CA GLU A 52 -9.68 10.40 10.33
C GLU A 52 -9.82 8.88 10.14
N VAL A 53 -9.36 8.12 11.14
CA VAL A 53 -9.42 6.66 11.12
C VAL A 53 -10.80 6.22 11.60
N VAL A 54 -11.53 5.49 10.75
CA VAL A 54 -12.88 5.01 11.07
C VAL A 54 -12.88 3.61 11.70
N GLY A 55 -11.75 2.90 11.68
CA GLY A 55 -11.59 1.59 12.30
C GLY A 55 -10.23 0.93 12.02
N GLU A 56 -10.10 -0.32 12.46
CA GLU A 56 -8.91 -1.16 12.24
C GLU A 56 -9.21 -2.28 11.23
N GLY A 57 -8.19 -2.77 10.51
CA GLY A 57 -8.39 -3.83 9.53
C GLY A 57 -7.13 -4.43 8.93
N THR A 58 -7.30 -5.23 7.89
CA THR A 58 -6.21 -5.85 7.11
C THR A 58 -6.49 -5.68 5.63
N VAL A 59 -5.47 -5.35 4.83
CA VAL A 59 -5.59 -5.28 3.37
C VAL A 59 -5.46 -6.68 2.79
N ARG A 60 -6.42 -7.08 1.96
CA ARG A 60 -6.47 -8.39 1.31
C ARG A 60 -6.76 -8.27 -0.18
N LEU A 61 -6.23 -9.19 -0.98
CA LEU A 61 -6.66 -9.34 -2.37
C LEU A 61 -7.99 -10.09 -2.42
N SER A 62 -8.99 -9.50 -3.09
CA SER A 62 -10.32 -10.13 -3.24
C SER A 62 -10.26 -11.39 -4.12
N LEU A 63 -9.40 -11.40 -5.14
CA LEU A 63 -9.19 -12.52 -6.06
C LEU A 63 -7.71 -12.58 -6.45
N PRO A 64 -6.88 -13.37 -5.74
CA PRO A 64 -5.54 -13.65 -6.19
C PRO A 64 -5.58 -14.35 -7.57
N PRO A 65 -4.74 -13.95 -8.54
CA PRO A 65 -4.68 -14.62 -9.83
C PRO A 65 -4.27 -16.09 -9.68
N SER A 66 -4.87 -16.95 -10.51
CA SER A 66 -4.65 -18.40 -10.50
C SER A 66 -3.46 -18.84 -11.35
N ASP A 67 -3.04 -18.01 -12.30
CA ASP A 67 -2.05 -18.31 -13.34
C ASP A 67 -0.81 -17.38 -13.30
N THR A 68 -0.84 -16.34 -12.48
CA THR A 68 0.26 -15.39 -12.28
C THR A 68 0.40 -15.01 -10.82
N ASP A 69 1.61 -14.66 -10.40
CA ASP A 69 1.90 -14.06 -9.10
C ASP A 69 1.92 -12.52 -9.16
N ARG A 70 1.64 -11.92 -10.32
CA ARG A 70 1.72 -10.47 -10.54
C ARG A 70 0.37 -9.89 -10.96
N ILE A 71 0.00 -8.78 -10.35
CA ILE A 71 -1.20 -7.99 -10.64
C ILE A 71 -0.73 -6.58 -11.00
N ASP A 72 -0.92 -6.18 -12.24
CA ASP A 72 -0.73 -4.78 -12.65
C ASP A 72 -1.98 -3.98 -12.25
N MET A 73 -1.79 -2.93 -11.45
CA MET A 73 -2.86 -2.05 -11.01
C MET A 73 -3.23 -0.98 -12.04
N GLY A 74 -2.40 -0.78 -13.07
CA GLY A 74 -2.65 0.19 -14.15
C GLY A 74 -2.71 1.64 -13.67
N VAL A 75 -2.00 1.98 -12.59
CA VAL A 75 -1.99 3.32 -11.98
C VAL A 75 -0.56 3.78 -11.70
N VAL A 76 -0.32 5.07 -11.90
CA VAL A 76 0.93 5.73 -11.49
C VAL A 76 0.68 6.40 -10.13
N PRO A 77 1.36 5.96 -9.06
CA PRO A 77 1.16 6.53 -7.74
C PRO A 77 1.76 7.93 -7.62
N SER A 78 1.11 8.78 -6.82
CA SER A 78 1.67 10.06 -6.37
C SER A 78 2.25 9.92 -4.98
N PHE A 79 3.39 10.57 -4.73
CA PHE A 79 4.11 10.47 -3.46
C PHE A 79 4.22 11.86 -2.83
N GLN A 80 3.71 12.02 -1.61
CA GLN A 80 3.84 13.24 -0.83
C GLN A 80 4.54 12.93 0.49
N TYR A 81 5.66 13.59 0.76
CA TYR A 81 6.42 13.39 1.99
C TYR A 81 6.43 14.67 2.83
N SER A 82 6.14 14.54 4.13
CA SER A 82 6.34 15.59 5.12
C SER A 82 7.51 15.24 6.01
N GLU A 83 8.59 16.02 5.88
CA GLU A 83 9.79 15.91 6.72
C GLU A 83 9.47 16.20 8.19
N ARG A 84 8.65 17.23 8.45
CA ARG A 84 8.29 17.65 9.82
C ARG A 84 7.51 16.58 10.57
N GLN A 85 6.63 15.86 9.88
CA GLN A 85 5.80 14.82 10.48
C GLN A 85 6.39 13.41 10.31
N ALA A 86 7.48 13.25 9.55
CA ALA A 86 8.03 11.96 9.14
C ALA A 86 6.96 11.04 8.52
N ARG A 87 6.16 11.59 7.60
CA ARG A 87 5.00 10.91 7.01
C ARG A 87 5.05 10.91 5.48
N LEU A 88 4.67 9.79 4.90
CA LEU A 88 4.47 9.62 3.45
C LEU A 88 3.02 9.30 3.17
N ARG A 89 2.43 10.02 2.23
CA ARG A 89 1.17 9.65 1.59
C ARG A 89 1.45 9.19 0.16
N ILE A 90 1.01 7.98 -0.15
CA ILE A 90 1.00 7.41 -1.48
C ILE A 90 -0.45 7.41 -1.97
N GLY A 91 -0.74 8.11 -3.06
CA GLY A 91 -2.06 8.14 -3.67
C GLY A 91 -2.09 7.38 -4.99
N PHE A 92 -3.16 6.63 -5.27
CA PHE A 92 -3.26 5.80 -6.49
C PHE A 92 -4.01 6.50 -7.63
N GLY A 93 -3.99 7.84 -7.67
CA GLY A 93 -4.66 8.66 -8.69
C GLY A 93 -6.20 8.64 -8.64
N ARG A 94 -6.78 7.83 -7.76
CA ARG A 94 -8.22 7.71 -7.52
C ARG A 94 -8.61 8.53 -6.30
N GLN A 95 -8.63 9.86 -6.44
CA GLN A 95 -9.22 10.71 -5.40
C GLN A 95 -10.69 10.93 -5.73
N ARG A 96 -11.53 9.97 -5.36
CA ARG A 96 -12.99 10.13 -5.35
C ARG A 96 -13.45 10.54 -3.95
N HIS A 97 -14.61 11.17 -3.87
CA HIS A 97 -15.21 11.49 -2.57
C HIS A 97 -15.48 10.21 -1.77
N GLY A 98 -15.37 10.26 -0.44
CA GLY A 98 -15.77 9.14 0.43
C GLY A 98 -14.67 8.15 0.81
N ILE A 99 -13.38 8.53 0.70
CA ILE A 99 -12.27 7.69 1.19
C ILE A 99 -12.44 7.42 2.69
N ARG A 100 -12.51 6.15 3.06
CA ARG A 100 -12.53 5.69 4.45
C ARG A 100 -11.16 5.17 4.83
N HIS A 101 -10.62 5.65 5.94
CA HIS A 101 -9.28 5.28 6.39
C HIS A 101 -9.33 4.27 7.52
N TYR A 102 -8.53 3.22 7.40
CA TYR A 102 -8.41 2.15 8.39
C TYR A 102 -6.97 2.03 8.85
N ALA A 103 -6.76 1.86 10.15
CA ALA A 103 -5.47 1.50 10.69
C ALA A 103 -5.20 0.02 10.41
N VAL A 104 -4.09 -0.27 9.73
CA VAL A 104 -3.66 -1.64 9.39
C VAL A 104 -2.50 -2.08 10.28
N SER A 105 -1.68 -1.13 10.70
CA SER A 105 -0.68 -1.30 11.76
C SER A 105 -0.45 0.06 12.44
N ASP A 106 0.40 0.09 13.47
CA ASP A 106 0.80 1.33 14.15
C ASP A 106 1.45 2.36 13.22
N CYS A 107 1.97 1.94 12.07
CA CYS A 107 2.65 2.80 11.10
C CYS A 107 1.99 2.88 9.73
N LEU A 108 0.89 2.16 9.50
CA LEU A 108 0.21 2.10 8.20
C LEU A 108 -1.28 2.36 8.35
N ILE A 109 -1.74 3.44 7.73
CA ILE A 109 -3.14 3.75 7.51
C ILE A 109 -3.45 3.55 6.02
N VAL A 110 -4.59 2.95 5.73
CA VAL A 110 -5.01 2.64 4.37
C VAL A 110 -6.34 3.31 4.07
N GLY A 111 -6.39 4.13 3.02
CA GLY A 111 -7.61 4.71 2.50
C GLY A 111 -8.23 3.82 1.42
N ILE A 112 -9.50 3.48 1.59
CA ILE A 112 -10.29 2.68 0.66
C ILE A 112 -11.48 3.50 0.16
N ASP A 113 -11.73 3.48 -1.15
CA ASP A 113 -12.94 4.00 -1.79
C ASP A 113 -13.76 2.88 -2.45
N ASP A 114 -14.76 3.24 -3.26
CA ASP A 114 -15.63 2.27 -3.95
C ASP A 114 -14.89 1.43 -5.01
N ASP A 115 -13.74 1.90 -5.50
CA ASP A 115 -12.92 1.24 -6.51
C ASP A 115 -11.71 0.50 -5.91
N GLY A 116 -11.57 0.50 -4.58
CA GLY A 116 -10.56 -0.23 -3.83
C GLY A 116 -9.53 0.67 -3.15
N LEU A 117 -8.24 0.32 -3.28
CA LEU A 117 -7.16 1.03 -2.61
C LEU A 117 -6.96 2.43 -3.20
N ALA A 118 -7.17 3.46 -2.37
CA ALA A 118 -7.07 4.86 -2.78
C ALA A 118 -5.80 5.53 -2.25
N THR A 119 -5.41 5.25 -0.99
CA THR A 119 -4.19 5.79 -0.37
C THR A 119 -3.50 4.78 0.55
N LEU A 120 -2.18 4.88 0.64
CA LEU A 120 -1.37 4.32 1.72
C LEU A 120 -0.71 5.49 2.46
N GLU A 121 -0.83 5.52 3.77
CA GLU A 121 -0.23 6.54 4.62
C GLU A 121 0.69 5.91 5.66
N LEU A 122 1.95 6.31 5.61
CA LEU A 122 3.01 5.80 6.45
C LEU A 122 3.45 6.87 7.44
N SER A 123 3.65 6.47 8.69
CA SER A 123 4.23 7.30 9.73
C SER A 123 5.57 6.74 10.20
N HIS A 124 6.31 7.58 10.93
CA HIS A 124 7.60 7.23 11.54
C HIS A 124 8.70 6.88 10.53
N LEU A 125 8.65 7.47 9.33
CA LEU A 125 9.68 7.26 8.33
C LEU A 125 11.00 7.90 8.76
N ARG A 126 12.11 7.21 8.47
CA ARG A 126 13.46 7.74 8.62
C ARG A 126 14.01 8.04 7.23
N VAL A 127 14.61 9.20 7.08
CA VAL A 127 15.41 9.55 5.89
C VAL A 127 16.86 9.35 6.31
N GLU A 128 17.54 8.45 5.62
CA GLU A 128 18.99 8.22 5.77
C GLU A 128 19.76 9.04 4.74
#